data_AF-A0A972LNP1-F1
#
_entry.id   AF-A0A972LNP1-F1
#
_cell.length_a   1.000
_cell.length_b   1.000
_cell.length_c   1.000
_cell.angle_alpha   90.00
_cell.angle_beta   90.00
_cell.angle_gamma   90.00
#
_symmetry.space_group_name_H-M   'P 1'
#
loop_
_entity.id
_entity.type
_entity.pdbx_description
1 polymer ?
#
loop_
_entity_poly.entity_id
_entity_poly.type
_entity_poly.pdbx_seq_one_letter_code
_entity_poly.pdbx_strand_id
1 'polypeptide(L)'
;MSSFDHAFNFDDWVDLARDDMQAFEQKRVACIEAMIACAGGSNQRRLRHLQWRIEMERQRTRTPLQACLRLSAMMWDSVLDDNSGLHNALDNLVKTAMGGSTPSSAVEPLPRAKILPFHKRP
;
A
#
# COMPACT_ATOMS: atom_id res chain seq x y z
N MET A 1 -4.57 16.09 20.36
CA MET A 1 -5.23 14.87 19.84
C MET A 1 -6.48 15.36 19.13
N SER A 2 -6.33 15.79 17.87
CA SER A 2 -7.40 16.48 17.16
C SER A 2 -8.35 15.47 16.53
N SER A 3 -9.63 15.65 16.85
CA SER A 3 -10.84 15.11 16.24
C SER A 3 -10.63 14.65 14.79
N PHE A 4 -10.87 13.37 14.50
CA PHE A 4 -11.27 12.94 13.15
C PHE A 4 -12.73 13.37 12.95
N ASP A 5 -12.96 14.69 12.94
CA ASP A 5 -14.29 15.26 12.73
C ASP A 5 -14.76 14.95 11.30
N HIS A 6 -16.03 14.56 11.18
CA HIS A 6 -16.70 14.17 9.95
C HIS A 6 -16.43 15.11 8.77
N ALA A 7 -15.95 14.56 7.64
CA ALA A 7 -16.26 15.10 6.31
C ALA A 7 -16.11 14.08 5.14
N PHE A 8 -16.05 12.77 5.40
CA PHE A 8 -16.24 11.79 4.32
C PHE A 8 -17.73 11.48 4.22
N ASN A 9 -18.44 12.23 3.37
CA ASN A 9 -19.81 11.93 3.03
C ASN A 9 -19.82 10.90 1.88
N PHE A 10 -20.23 9.67 2.17
CA PHE A 10 -20.27 8.61 1.17
C PHE A 10 -21.26 8.90 0.04
N ASP A 11 -22.44 9.44 0.38
CA ASP A 11 -23.51 9.70 -0.58
C ASP A 11 -23.06 10.73 -1.63
N ASP A 12 -22.37 11.81 -1.20
CA ASP A 12 -21.81 12.81 -2.13
C ASP A 12 -20.82 12.21 -3.14
N TRP A 13 -20.06 11.18 -2.75
CA TRP A 13 -19.11 10.52 -3.64
C TRP A 13 -19.80 9.53 -4.58
N VAL A 14 -20.88 8.89 -4.14
CA VAL A 14 -21.71 8.03 -4.98
C VAL A 14 -22.41 8.87 -6.05
N ASP A 15 -23.01 9.99 -5.66
CA ASP A 15 -23.68 10.90 -6.58
C ASP A 15 -22.68 11.51 -7.57
N LEU A 16 -21.52 11.96 -7.08
CA LEU A 16 -20.46 12.45 -7.96
C LEU A 16 -19.96 11.40 -8.96
N ALA A 17 -19.80 10.14 -8.55
CA ALA A 17 -19.38 9.06 -9.45
C ALA A 17 -20.43 8.72 -10.53
N ARG A 18 -21.72 8.92 -10.21
CA ARG A 18 -22.83 8.71 -11.14
C ARG A 18 -22.94 9.85 -12.16
N ASP A 19 -22.80 11.08 -11.69
CA ASP A 19 -23.04 12.28 -12.49
C ASP A 19 -21.80 12.69 -13.30
N ASP A 20 -20.61 12.63 -12.69
CA ASP A 20 -19.33 13.01 -13.32
C ASP A 20 -18.17 12.14 -12.82
N MET A 21 -17.91 11.07 -13.57
CA MET A 21 -16.81 10.14 -13.31
C MET A 21 -15.43 10.82 -13.34
N GLN A 22 -15.24 11.86 -14.15
CA GLN A 22 -13.95 12.56 -14.24
C GLN A 22 -13.72 13.42 -13.00
N ALA A 23 -14.73 14.15 -12.54
CA ALA A 23 -14.67 14.91 -11.30
C ALA A 23 -14.47 14.01 -10.07
N PHE A 24 -15.11 12.83 -10.05
CA PHE A 24 -14.86 11.82 -9.02
C PHE A 24 -13.38 11.41 -8.95
N GLU A 25 -12.76 11.05 -10.08
CA GLU A 25 -11.36 10.64 -10.09
C GLU A 25 -10.40 11.77 -9.68
N GLN A 26 -10.69 13.01 -10.07
CA GLN A 26 -9.94 14.19 -9.60
C GLN A 26 -10.04 14.35 -8.08
N LYS A 27 -11.25 14.30 -7.53
CA LYS A 27 -11.50 14.40 -6.09
C LYS A 27 -10.82 13.27 -5.31
N ARG A 28 -10.84 12.05 -5.85
CA ARG A 28 -10.13 10.88 -5.28
C ARG A 28 -8.63 11.13 -5.19
N VAL A 29 -7.99 11.54 -6.30
CA VAL A 29 -6.55 11.81 -6.33
C VAL A 29 -6.18 12.94 -5.36
N ALA A 30 -6.96 14.02 -5.33
CA ALA A 30 -6.71 15.15 -4.43
C ALA A 30 -6.77 14.73 -2.94
N CYS A 31 -7.76 13.92 -2.56
CA CYS A 31 -7.89 13.41 -1.19
C CYS A 31 -6.69 12.53 -0.79
N ILE A 32 -6.24 11.66 -1.69
CA ILE A 32 -5.07 10.80 -1.44
C ILE A 32 -3.79 11.63 -1.32
N GLU A 33 -3.57 12.60 -2.21
CA GLU A 33 -2.39 13.47 -2.16
C GLU A 33 -2.35 14.31 -0.88
N ALA A 34 -3.50 14.81 -0.41
CA ALA A 34 -3.59 15.50 0.87
C ALA A 34 -3.17 14.58 2.03
N MET A 35 -3.63 13.34 2.05
CA MET A 35 -3.24 12.36 3.07
C MET A 35 -1.73 12.05 3.03
N ILE A 36 -1.18 11.81 1.85
CA ILE A 36 0.25 11.55 1.66
C ILE A 36 1.09 12.75 2.09
N ALA A 37 0.65 13.97 1.80
CA ALA A 37 1.34 15.20 2.19
C ALA A 37 1.41 15.40 3.71
N CYS A 38 0.44 14.87 4.47
CA CYS A 38 0.46 14.91 5.93
C CYS A 38 1.47 13.93 6.58
N ALA A 39 2.01 12.96 5.82
CA ALA A 39 2.94 11.98 6.36
C ALA A 39 4.39 12.54 6.44
N GLY A 40 5.13 12.15 7.47
CA GLY A 40 6.57 12.47 7.60
C GLY A 40 7.43 11.86 6.47
N GLY A 41 8.59 12.45 6.18
CA GLY A 41 9.32 12.25 4.91
C GLY A 41 9.63 10.79 4.50
N SER A 42 10.03 9.92 5.43
CA SER A 42 10.27 8.50 5.12
C SER A 42 8.98 7.76 4.78
N ASN A 43 7.88 8.08 5.47
CA ASN A 43 6.56 7.49 5.23
C ASN A 43 5.91 8.05 3.96
N GLN A 44 6.10 9.34 3.67
CA GLN A 44 5.60 9.95 2.44
C GLN A 44 6.10 9.22 1.19
N ARG A 45 7.42 8.92 1.12
CA ARG A 45 7.99 8.17 0.00
C ARG A 45 7.36 6.79 -0.14
N ARG A 46 7.22 6.05 0.97
CA ARG A 46 6.60 4.72 0.98
C ARG A 46 5.14 4.76 0.51
N LEU A 47 4.37 5.74 1.00
CA LEU A 47 2.97 5.92 0.60
C LEU A 47 2.83 6.25 -0.89
N ARG A 48 3.74 7.07 -1.46
CA ARG A 48 3.75 7.33 -2.91
C ARG A 48 3.99 6.07 -3.74
N HIS A 49 4.93 5.22 -3.33
CA HIS A 49 5.15 3.93 -4.00
C HIS A 49 3.94 3.00 -3.89
N LEU A 50 3.30 2.95 -2.72
CA LEU A 50 2.09 2.16 -2.52
C LEU A 50 0.95 2.68 -3.39
N GLN A 51 0.72 3.99 -3.42
CA GLN A 51 -0.31 4.62 -4.24
C GLN A 51 -0.09 4.33 -5.73
N TRP A 52 1.16 4.40 -6.22
CA TRP A 52 1.47 4.01 -7.60
C TRP A 52 1.11 2.54 -7.88
N ARG A 53 1.44 1.63 -6.95
CA ARG A 53 1.10 0.20 -7.10
C ARG A 53 -0.42 -0.02 -7.13
N ILE A 54 -1.17 0.67 -6.27
CA ILE A 54 -2.64 0.65 -6.24
C ILE A 54 -3.21 1.13 -7.59
N GLU A 55 -2.68 2.23 -8.11
CA GLU A 55 -3.15 2.80 -9.37
C GLU A 55 -2.86 1.88 -10.57
N MET A 56 -1.68 1.26 -10.61
CA MET A 56 -1.35 0.24 -11.62
C MET A 56 -2.27 -0.97 -11.54
N GLU A 57 -2.62 -1.42 -10.35
CA GLU A 57 -3.57 -2.53 -10.19
C GLU A 57 -4.95 -2.15 -10.73
N ARG A 58 -5.45 -0.95 -10.38
CA ARG A 58 -6.73 -0.44 -10.91
C ARG A 58 -6.72 -0.37 -12.44
N GLN A 59 -5.67 0.18 -13.06
CA GLN A 59 -5.56 0.33 -14.50
C GLN A 59 -5.49 -0.99 -15.28
N ARG A 60 -4.93 -2.04 -14.66
CA ARG A 60 -4.82 -3.36 -15.27
C ARG A 60 -6.12 -4.15 -15.23
N THR A 61 -7.01 -3.83 -14.29
CA THR A 61 -8.30 -4.52 -14.18
C THR A 61 -9.31 -4.02 -15.20
N ARG A 62 -10.20 -4.92 -15.63
CA ARG A 62 -11.23 -4.62 -16.64
C ARG A 62 -12.47 -3.95 -16.06
N THR A 63 -12.69 -4.09 -14.75
CA THR A 63 -13.88 -3.57 -14.07
C THR A 63 -13.52 -3.04 -12.67
N PRO A 64 -14.29 -2.07 -12.13
CA PRO A 64 -14.09 -1.54 -10.78
C PRO A 64 -14.19 -2.61 -9.68
N LEU A 65 -15.11 -3.58 -9.83
CA LEU A 65 -15.26 -4.68 -8.87
C LEU A 65 -14.02 -5.58 -8.86
N GLN A 66 -13.45 -5.87 -10.03
CA GLN A 66 -12.21 -6.63 -10.11
C GLN A 66 -11.06 -5.87 -9.44
N ALA A 67 -10.98 -4.54 -9.62
CA ALA A 67 -10.02 -3.71 -8.90
C ALA A 67 -10.20 -3.84 -7.38
N CYS A 68 -11.44 -3.77 -6.88
CA CYS A 68 -11.75 -3.91 -5.46
C CYS A 68 -11.24 -5.25 -4.89
N LEU A 69 -11.52 -6.37 -5.59
CA LEU A 69 -11.05 -7.70 -5.18
C LEU A 69 -9.51 -7.82 -5.20
N ARG A 70 -8.85 -7.21 -6.18
CA ARG A 70 -7.38 -7.21 -6.25
C ARG A 70 -6.75 -6.39 -5.14
N LEU A 71 -7.32 -5.22 -4.85
CA LEU A 71 -6.87 -4.37 -3.77
C LEU A 71 -7.12 -5.02 -2.40
N SER A 72 -8.25 -5.72 -2.21
CA SER A 72 -8.50 -6.46 -0.96
C SER A 72 -7.52 -7.61 -0.77
N ALA A 73 -7.17 -8.33 -1.84
CA ALA A 73 -6.11 -9.33 -1.80
C ALA A 73 -4.75 -8.71 -1.42
N MET A 74 -4.37 -7.59 -2.05
CA MET A 74 -3.13 -6.87 -1.69
C MET A 74 -3.10 -6.43 -0.23
N MET A 75 -4.24 -6.01 0.34
CA MET A 75 -4.34 -5.66 1.76
C MET A 75 -4.13 -6.90 2.65
N TRP A 76 -4.78 -8.02 2.32
CA TRP A 76 -4.55 -9.28 3.03
C TRP A 76 -3.10 -9.76 2.96
N ASP A 77 -2.47 -9.67 1.78
CA ASP A 77 -1.05 -9.99 1.62
C ASP A 77 -0.19 -9.15 2.57
N SER A 78 -0.46 -7.83 2.68
CA SER A 78 0.30 -6.95 3.59
C SER A 78 0.10 -7.25 5.08
N VAL A 79 -1.02 -7.90 5.44
CA VAL A 79 -1.29 -8.31 6.81
C VAL A 79 -0.63 -9.63 7.12
N LEU A 80 -0.73 -10.59 6.20
CA LEU A 80 -0.36 -11.99 6.39
C LEU A 80 1.02 -12.37 5.85
N ASP A 81 1.74 -11.47 5.18
CA ASP A 81 3.09 -11.74 4.67
C ASP A 81 4.02 -12.25 5.80
N ASP A 82 4.53 -13.47 5.62
CA ASP A 82 5.30 -14.18 6.66
C ASP A 82 6.58 -13.45 7.07
N ASN A 83 7.17 -12.67 6.17
CA ASN A 83 8.45 -12.01 6.41
C ASN A 83 8.30 -10.57 6.93
N SER A 84 7.30 -9.84 6.46
CA SER A 84 7.19 -8.39 6.63
C SER A 84 5.76 -7.89 6.90
N GLY A 85 4.81 -8.79 7.04
CA GLY A 85 3.41 -8.48 7.30
C GLY A 85 3.15 -7.95 8.71
N LEU A 86 2.00 -7.30 8.87
CA LEU A 86 1.58 -6.75 10.16
C LEU A 86 1.49 -7.82 11.26
N HIS A 87 1.00 -9.02 10.94
CA HIS A 87 0.92 -10.11 11.90
C HIS A 87 2.30 -10.50 12.46
N ASN A 88 3.29 -10.70 11.58
CA ASN A 88 4.67 -11.00 12.00
C ASN A 88 5.30 -9.83 12.77
N ALA A 89 5.06 -8.59 12.36
CA ALA A 89 5.57 -7.42 13.07
C ALA A 89 5.02 -7.32 14.51
N LEU A 90 3.73 -7.62 14.70
CA LEU A 90 3.09 -7.64 16.02
C LEU A 90 3.60 -8.80 16.87
N ASP A 91 3.72 -10.00 16.31
CA ASP A 91 4.25 -11.17 17.03
C ASP A 91 5.69 -10.95 17.50
N ASN A 92 6.54 -10.37 16.64
CA ASN A 92 7.91 -9.99 17.01
C ASN A 92 7.95 -8.90 18.08
N LEU A 93 7.04 -7.92 18.02
CA LEU A 93 6.93 -6.89 19.06
C LEU A 93 6.56 -7.50 20.42
N VAL A 94 5.59 -8.42 20.46
CA VAL A 94 5.20 -9.12 21.69
C VAL A 94 6.36 -9.96 22.24
N LYS A 95 7.04 -10.73 21.38
CA LYS A 95 8.20 -11.55 21.77
C LYS A 95 9.32 -10.71 22.40
N THR A 96 9.63 -9.56 21.79
CA THR A 96 10.66 -8.65 22.32
C THR A 96 10.25 -7.97 23.62
N ALA A 97 8.98 -7.56 23.75
CA ALA A 97 8.46 -6.97 24.98
C ALA A 97 8.45 -7.96 26.16
N MET A 98 8.25 -9.25 25.89
CA MET A 98 8.23 -10.33 26.89
C MET A 98 9.62 -10.91 27.22
N GLY A 99 10.71 -10.24 26.80
CA GLY A 99 12.09 -10.64 27.11
C GLY A 99 12.63 -11.77 26.22
N GLY A 100 11.93 -12.13 25.15
CA GLY A 100 12.47 -13.00 24.11
C GLY A 100 13.59 -12.30 23.35
N SER A 101 14.75 -12.94 23.28
CA SER A 101 15.78 -12.57 22.31
C SER A 101 15.16 -12.68 20.92
N THR A 102 15.20 -11.59 20.14
CA THR A 102 14.98 -11.72 18.71
C THR A 102 15.92 -12.81 18.22
N PRO A 103 15.46 -13.82 17.46
CA PRO A 103 16.39 -14.49 16.58
C PRO A 103 16.87 -13.38 15.65
N SER A 104 18.08 -12.87 15.94
CA SER A 104 18.89 -12.16 14.98
C SER A 104 18.91 -13.10 13.79
N SER A 105 18.06 -12.83 12.81
CA SER A 105 18.08 -13.53 11.54
C SER A 105 19.47 -13.21 11.03
N ALA A 106 20.38 -14.16 11.22
CA ALA A 106 21.68 -14.13 10.60
C ALA A 106 21.34 -14.10 9.12
N VAL A 107 21.31 -12.89 8.56
CA VAL A 107 21.18 -12.67 7.14
C VAL A 107 22.44 -13.30 6.59
N GLU A 108 22.36 -14.58 6.22
CA GLU A 108 23.40 -15.17 5.40
C GLU A 108 23.57 -14.23 4.21
N PRO A 109 24.80 -13.77 3.94
CA PRO A 109 25.02 -12.82 2.87
C PRO A 109 24.45 -13.42 1.58
N LEU A 110 23.38 -12.80 1.08
CA LEU A 110 22.72 -13.27 -0.14
C LEU A 110 23.80 -13.46 -1.21
N PRO A 111 23.86 -14.63 -1.85
CA PRO A 111 24.87 -14.88 -2.87
C PRO A 111 24.79 -13.76 -3.91
N ARG A 112 25.95 -13.17 -4.23
CA ARG A 112 26.06 -12.07 -5.18
C ARG A 112 25.31 -12.46 -6.46
N ALA A 113 24.27 -11.68 -6.80
CA ALA A 113 23.49 -11.94 -8.00
C ALA A 113 24.39 -11.86 -9.23
N LYS A 114 24.28 -12.84 -10.13
CA LYS A 114 24.99 -12.84 -11.41
C LYS A 114 24.28 -11.88 -12.36
N ILE A 115 24.96 -10.81 -12.77
CA ILE A 115 24.45 -9.88 -13.79
C ILE A 115 24.30 -10.64 -15.11
N LEU A 116 23.05 -10.77 -15.59
CA LEU A 116 22.77 -11.32 -16.91
C LEU A 116 22.87 -10.19 -17.95
N PRO A 117 23.76 -10.28 -18.94
CA PRO A 117 23.85 -9.26 -19.99
C PRO A 117 22.59 -9.29 -20.88
N PHE A 118 21.97 -8.13 -21.05
CA PHE A 118 20.91 -7.96 -22.04
C PHE A 118 21.52 -7.84 -23.43
N HIS A 119 21.43 -8.92 -24.21
CA HIS A 119 21.79 -8.89 -25.62
C HIS A 119 20.66 -8.22 -26.40
N LYS A 120 20.95 -7.16 -27.15
CA LYS A 120 19.99 -6.63 -28.14
C LYS A 120 19.79 -7.70 -29.21
N ARG A 121 18.54 -8.06 -29.51
CA ARG A 121 18.23 -8.91 -30.66
C ARG A 121 18.62 -8.18 -31.95
N PRO A 122 19.21 -8.89 -32.93
CA PRO A 122 19.43 -8.37 -34.28
C PRO A 122 18.11 -8.15 -35.02
#